data_AF-A0A702FAF2-F1
#
_entry.id   AF-A0A702FAF2-F1
#
_cell.length_a   1.000
_cell.length_b   1.000
_cell.length_c   1.000
_cell.angle_alpha   90.00
_cell.angle_beta   90.00
_cell.angle_gamma   90.00
#
_symmetry.space_group_name_H-M   'P 1'
#
loop_
_entity.id
_entity.type
_entity.pdbx_description
1 polymer ?
#
loop_
_entity_poly.entity_id
_entity_poly.type
_entity_poly.pdbx_seq_one_letter_code
_entity_poly.pdbx_strand_id
1 'polypeptide(L)' 'MYQDRILRIEDVINRTGLAKATIYRQMAKGLLPQRLKLTGKGGRAVGWLESEINAWISSRVAE' A
#
# COMPACT_ATOMS: atom_id res chain seq x y z
N MET A 1 19.86 9.62 0.76
CA MET A 1 18.53 10.16 1.13
C MET A 1 17.51 9.11 0.77
N TYR A 2 16.81 8.51 1.73
CA TYR A 2 15.70 7.60 1.41
C TYR A 2 14.47 8.47 1.12
N GLN A 3 14.06 8.51 -0.14
CA GLN A 3 12.98 9.35 -0.65
C GLN A 3 11.70 8.55 -0.86
N ASP A 4 11.47 7.55 -0.01
CA ASP A 4 10.22 6.79 -0.04
C ASP A 4 9.19 7.48 0.83
N ARG A 5 8.15 8.01 0.16
CA ARG A 5 6.99 8.56 0.86
C ARG A 5 6.14 7.43 1.39
N ILE A 6 5.51 7.69 2.53
CA ILE A 6 4.51 6.80 3.08
C ILE A 6 3.14 7.18 2.53
N LEU A 7 2.53 6.27 1.78
CA LEU A 7 1.19 6.40 1.25
C LEU A 7 0.16 5.99 2.31
N ARG A 8 -0.89 6.77 2.51
CA ARG A 8 -2.04 6.38 3.33
C ARG A 8 -3.04 5.60 2.47
N ILE A 9 -4.06 5.05 3.11
CA ILE A 9 -5.07 4.25 2.40
C ILE A 9 -5.74 5.04 1.26
N GLU A 10 -5.97 6.34 1.43
CA GLU A 10 -6.54 7.20 0.39
C GLU A 10 -5.59 7.36 -0.80
N ASP A 11 -4.29 7.56 -0.56
CA ASP A 11 -3.29 7.60 -1.63
C ASP A 11 -3.21 6.28 -2.38
N VAL A 12 -3.25 5.15 -1.66
CA VAL A 12 -3.23 3.82 -2.29
C VAL A 12 -4.49 3.59 -3.13
N ILE A 13 -5.66 4.03 -2.67
CA ILE A 13 -6.91 3.99 -3.45
C ILE A 13 -6.74 4.81 -4.74
N ASN A 14 -6.25 6.04 -4.62
CA ASN A 14 -6.05 6.92 -5.78
C ASN A 14 -5.03 6.36 -6.78
N ARG A 15 -3.94 5.75 -6.29
CA ARG A 15 -2.88 5.16 -7.12
C ARG A 15 -3.31 3.88 -7.83
N THR A 16 -4.03 3.00 -7.12
CA THR A 16 -4.39 1.67 -7.64
C THR A 16 -5.75 1.63 -8.32
N GLY A 17 -6.60 2.64 -8.10
CA GLY A 17 -8.01 2.66 -8.54
C GLY A 17 -8.88 1.63 -7.81
N LEU A 18 -8.35 0.93 -6.80
CA LEU A 18 -9.05 -0.12 -6.08
C LEU A 18 -9.79 0.45 -4.88
N ALA A 19 -11.02 -0.01 -4.67
CA ALA A 19 -11.75 0.28 -3.45
C ALA A 19 -11.00 -0.29 -2.21
N LYS A 20 -11.12 0.41 -1.08
CA LYS A 20 -10.53 0.03 0.22
C LYS A 20 -10.73 -1.44 0.59
N ALA A 21 -11.93 -1.98 0.40
CA ALA A 21 -12.24 -3.38 0.68
C ALA A 21 -11.46 -4.34 -0.22
N THR A 22 -11.29 -3.99 -1.49
CA THR A 22 -10.48 -4.77 -2.44
C THR A 22 -9.01 -4.72 -2.05
N ILE A 23 -8.48 -3.57 -1.62
CA ILE A 23 -7.11 -3.45 -1.12
C ILE A 23 -6.91 -4.43 0.04
N TYR A 24 -7.77 -4.40 1.06
CA TYR A 24 -7.66 -5.34 2.19
C TYR A 24 -7.80 -6.80 1.78
N ARG A 25 -8.68 -7.12 0.82
CA ARG A 25 -8.81 -8.48 0.28
C ARG A 25 -7.55 -8.93 -0.43
N GLN A 26 -6.94 -8.07 -1.25
CA GLN A 26 -5.68 -8.38 -1.94
C GLN A 26 -4.52 -8.53 -0.95
N MET A 27 -4.47 -7.70 0.10
CA MET A 27 -3.50 -7.86 1.18
C MET A 27 -3.67 -9.19 1.91
N ALA A 28 -4.91 -9.60 2.21
CA ALA A 28 -5.19 -10.89 2.83
C ALA A 28 -4.77 -12.08 1.94
N LYS A 29 -4.83 -11.90 0.62
CA LYS A 29 -4.34 -12.87 -0.36
C LYS A 29 -2.82 -12.83 -0.59
N GLY A 30 -2.09 -11.90 0.05
CA GLY A 30 -0.67 -11.67 -0.19
C GLY A 30 -0.36 -11.08 -1.58
N LEU A 31 -1.38 -10.60 -2.29
CA LEU A 31 -1.27 -10.05 -3.64
C LEU A 31 -0.97 -8.56 -3.66
N LEU A 32 -1.06 -7.86 -2.52
CA LEU A 32 -0.76 -6.43 -2.38
C LEU A 32 0.17 -6.25 -1.17
N PRO A 33 1.14 -5.33 -1.21
CA PRO A 33 2.07 -5.08 -0.10
C PRO A 33 1.37 -4.89 1.26
N GLN A 34 1.97 -5.44 2.31
CA GLN A 34 1.43 -5.28 3.66
C GLN A 34 1.60 -3.85 4.17
N ARG A 35 0.70 -3.44 5.06
CA ARG A 35 0.72 -2.10 5.65
C ARG A 35 1.76 -2.03 6.77
N LEU A 36 2.56 -0.98 6.76
CA LEU A 36 3.50 -0.62 7.82
C LEU A 36 2.75 0.16 8.90
N LYS A 37 3.01 -0.18 10.17
CA LYS A 37 2.53 0.60 11.32
C LYS A 37 3.48 1.77 11.53
N LEU A 38 2.95 2.98 11.43
CA LEU A 38 3.74 4.22 11.48
C LEU A 38 3.88 4.78 12.90
N THR A 39 2.92 4.46 13.76
CA THR A 39 3.00 4.74 15.19
C THR A 39 3.16 3.41 15.92
N GLY A 40 3.89 3.40 17.05
CA GLY A 40 4.38 2.21 17.76
C GLY A 40 3.32 1.19 18.22
N LYS A 41 3.61 0.34 19.21
CA LYS A 41 2.67 -0.69 19.70
C LYS A 41 1.37 -0.05 20.21
N GLY A 42 0.32 -0.05 19.38
CA GLY A 42 -1.00 0.56 19.65
C GLY A 42 -1.44 1.60 18.62
N GLY A 43 -0.55 1.98 17.71
CA GLY A 43 -0.82 2.91 16.63
C GLY A 43 -1.88 2.42 15.64
N ARG A 44 -2.91 3.24 15.42
CA ARG A 44 -3.87 3.05 14.31
C ARG A 44 -3.34 3.59 12.98
N ALA A 45 -2.28 4.40 13.03
CA ALA A 45 -1.67 4.97 11.84
C ALA A 45 -0.91 3.88 11.08
N VAL A 46 -1.40 3.59 9.88
CA VAL A 46 -0.78 2.66 8.94
C VAL A 46 -0.49 3.38 7.63
N GLY A 47 0.46 2.86 6.87
CA GLY A 47 0.76 3.31 5.52
C GLY A 47 1.56 2.26 4.74
N TRP A 48 1.86 2.59 3.49
CA TRP A 48 2.61 1.74 2.57
C TRP A 48 3.80 2.52 2.03
N LEU A 49 4.89 1.84 1.68
CA LEU A 49 5.97 2.48 0.94
C LEU A 49 5.49 2.78 -0.48
N GLU A 50 5.75 4.00 -0.93
CA GLU A 50 5.44 4.41 -2.30
C GLU A 50 6.11 3.49 -3.33
N SER A 51 7.37 3.11 -3.13
CA SER A 51 8.07 2.19 -4.03
C SER A 51 7.43 0.81 -4.09
N GLU A 52 6.93 0.27 -2.97
CA GLU A 52 6.25 -1.04 -2.97
C GLU A 52 4.95 -1.01 -3.76
N ILE A 53 4.17 0.05 -3.60
CA ILE A 53 2.93 0.23 -4.38
C ILE A 53 3.23 0.45 -5.85
N ASN A 54 4.25 1.25 -6.19
CA ASN A 54 4.65 1.47 -7.57
C ASN A 54 5.15 0.18 -8.23
N ALA A 55 5.98 -0.60 -7.54
CA ALA A 55 6.46 -1.90 -8.03
C ALA A 55 5.29 -2.88 -8.27
N TRP A 56 4.30 -2.88 -7.36
CA TRP A 56 3.08 -3.66 -7.53
C TRP A 56 2.27 -3.24 -8.76
N ILE A 57 2.08 -1.93 -8.97
CA ILE A 57 1.39 -1.40 -10.16
C ILE A 57 2.14 -1.81 -11.42
N SER A 58 3.46 -1.63 -11.47
CA SER A 58 4.29 -2.03 -12.60
C SER A 58 4.18 -3.53 -12.90
N SER A 59 4.12 -4.38 -11.88
CA SER A 59 3.89 -5.82 -12.05
C SER A 59 2.54 -6.15 -12.68
N ARG A 60 1.51 -5.31 -12.52
CA ARG A 60 0.18 -5.49 -13.13
C ARG A 60 0.08 -4.94 -14.55
N VAL A 61 0.93 -3.98 -14.91
CA VAL A 61 1.01 -3.46 -16.28
C VAL A 61 1.80 -4.42 -17.18
N ALA A 62 2.75 -5.16 -16.60
CA ALA A 62 3.56 -6.15 -17.32
C ALA A 62 2.89 -7.53 -17.47
N GLU A 63 1.71 -7.74 -16.88
CA GLU A 63 0.86 -8.94 -17.01
C GLU A 63 -0.15 -8.75 -18.15
#